data_AF-A0A1V9Z9A3-F1
#
_entry.id   AF-A0A1V9Z9A3-F1
#
_cell.length_a   1.000
_cell.length_b   1.000
_cell.length_c   1.000
_cell.angle_alpha   90.00
_cell.angle_beta   90.00
_cell.angle_gamma   90.00
#
_symmetry.space_group_name_H-M   'P 1'
#
loop_
_entity.id
_entity.type
_entity.pdbx_description
1 polymer ?
#
loop_
_entity_poly.entity_id
_entity_poly.type
_entity_poly.pdbx_seq_one_letter_code
_entity_poly.pdbx_strand_id
1 'polypeptide(L)'
;MLGTTDGAAYACRPEEGDAITIDYLATFGQTPRRMHVAIADVALHNKQPMWMASRQAFCLDFQGRVRVASVKNFVLSVHGRDTAMVFGRTHERHSYVLDYGPPLAAVHAFAIALSSLDTKCFAVS
;
A
#
# COMPACT_ATOMS: atom_id res chain seq x y z
N MET A 1 -3.40 41.72 10.49
CA MET A 1 -4.05 40.54 9.88
C MET A 1 -3.27 39.32 10.33
N LEU A 2 -3.83 38.55 11.26
CA LEU A 2 -3.21 37.33 11.78
C LEU A 2 -3.43 36.20 10.77
N GLY A 3 -2.36 35.72 10.14
CA GLY A 3 -2.38 34.46 9.40
C GLY A 3 -2.21 33.33 10.40
N THR A 4 -3.28 32.58 10.67
CA THR A 4 -3.18 31.27 11.32
C THR A 4 -2.61 30.30 10.28
N THR A 5 -1.41 29.80 10.56
CA THR A 5 -0.90 28.57 9.96
C THR A 5 -1.29 27.43 10.88
N ASP A 6 -2.55 26.98 10.82
CA ASP A 6 -2.95 25.74 11.47
C ASP A 6 -2.40 24.59 10.62
N GLY A 7 -1.13 24.28 10.85
CA GLY A 7 -0.56 23.01 10.44
C GLY A 7 -1.28 21.92 11.21
N ALA A 8 -2.15 21.17 10.54
CA ALA A 8 -2.80 20.00 11.12
C ALA A 8 -1.71 18.96 11.46
N ALA A 9 -1.31 18.92 12.74
CA ALA A 9 -0.43 17.90 13.27
C ALA A 9 -1.27 16.68 13.64
N TYR A 10 -1.19 15.63 12.82
CA TYR A 10 -1.81 14.34 13.12
C TYR A 10 -0.85 13.54 14.02
N ALA A 11 -1.09 13.57 15.33
CA ALA A 11 -0.35 12.75 16.28
C ALA A 11 -0.86 11.30 16.20
N CYS A 12 -0.04 10.40 15.64
CA CYS A 12 -0.25 8.96 15.67
C CYS A 12 0.43 8.40 16.92
N ARG A 13 -0.36 7.95 17.90
CA ARG A 13 0.12 7.12 19.01
C ARG A 13 -0.38 5.71 18.74
N PRO A 14 0.51 4.76 18.37
CA PRO A 14 0.09 3.38 18.25
C PRO A 14 -0.31 2.88 19.65
N GLU A 15 -1.58 2.50 19.81
CA GLU A 15 -2.08 1.88 21.04
C GLU A 15 -1.64 0.41 21.09
N GLU A 16 -1.65 -0.21 22.28
CA GLU A 16 -1.17 -1.59 22.50
C GLU A 16 -1.98 -2.67 21.75
N GLY A 17 -3.07 -2.27 21.06
CA GLY A 17 -3.88 -3.07 20.13
C GLY A 17 -3.63 -2.84 18.63
N ASP A 18 -2.70 -1.96 18.24
CA ASP A 18 -2.38 -1.63 16.83
C ASP A 18 -1.41 -2.63 16.19
N ALA A 19 -1.46 -3.90 16.59
CA ALA A 19 -0.65 -4.95 15.99
C ALA A 19 -1.00 -5.07 14.50
N ILE A 20 -0.03 -4.81 13.63
CA ILE A 20 -0.17 -4.97 12.19
C ILE A 20 0.25 -6.37 11.77
N THR A 21 -0.66 -7.09 11.12
CA THR A 21 -0.37 -8.39 10.50
C THR A 21 -0.39 -8.22 8.99
N ILE A 22 0.65 -8.73 8.32
CA ILE A 22 0.80 -8.64 6.87
C ILE A 22 0.98 -10.05 6.29
N ASP A 23 -0.04 -10.54 5.61
CA ASP A 23 -0.04 -11.87 5.01
C ASP A 23 0.12 -11.78 3.50
N TYR A 24 1.13 -12.50 2.99
CA TYR A 24 1.35 -12.69 1.57
C TYR A 24 0.85 -14.08 1.18
N LEU A 25 -0.31 -14.13 0.53
CA LEU A 25 -0.88 -15.39 0.06
C LEU A 25 -0.17 -15.83 -1.21
N ALA A 26 0.35 -17.05 -1.20
CA ALA A 26 1.02 -17.64 -2.35
C ALA A 26 0.07 -17.70 -3.55
N THR A 27 0.51 -17.14 -4.66
CA THR A 27 -0.19 -17.22 -5.94
C THR A 27 0.50 -18.23 -6.85
N PHE A 28 -0.24 -19.23 -7.32
CA PHE A 28 0.25 -20.18 -8.32
C PHE A 28 0.18 -19.55 -9.73
N GLY A 29 1.29 -19.54 -10.46
CA GLY A 29 1.35 -19.08 -11.87
C GLY A 29 1.47 -17.56 -12.05
N GLN A 30 0.78 -17.01 -13.05
CA GLN A 30 0.82 -15.58 -13.46
C GLN A 30 -0.11 -14.67 -12.62
N THR A 31 -0.60 -15.15 -11.47
CA THR A 31 -1.59 -14.41 -10.69
C THR A 31 -0.93 -13.33 -9.82
N PRO A 32 -1.42 -12.08 -9.87
CA PRO A 32 -0.90 -10.96 -9.09
C PRO A 32 -0.86 -11.27 -7.59
N ARG A 33 0.25 -10.93 -6.92
CA ARG A 33 0.44 -11.18 -5.47
C ARG A 33 -0.75 -10.69 -4.65
N ARG A 34 -1.29 -11.57 -3.80
CA ARG A 34 -2.40 -11.24 -2.91
C ARG A 34 -1.86 -10.92 -1.52
N MET A 35 -1.97 -9.64 -1.15
CA MET A 35 -1.56 -9.10 0.14
C MET A 35 -2.80 -8.80 0.97
N HIS A 36 -2.82 -9.30 2.20
CA HIS A 36 -3.82 -9.00 3.21
C HIS A 36 -3.12 -8.27 4.37
N VAL A 37 -3.73 -7.19 4.84
CA VAL A 37 -3.22 -6.43 5.98
C VAL A 37 -4.34 -6.29 6.99
N ALA A 38 -4.11 -6.73 8.22
CA ALA A 38 -5.00 -6.55 9.34
C ALA A 38 -4.38 -5.57 10.35
N ILE A 39 -5.15 -4.56 10.74
CA ILE A 39 -4.78 -3.59 11.77
C ILE A 39 -5.99 -3.46 12.69
N ALA A 40 -5.87 -3.94 13.92
CA ALA A 40 -7.02 -4.12 14.82
C ALA A 40 -8.19 -4.81 14.09
N ASP A 41 -9.37 -4.20 14.08
CA ASP A 41 -10.59 -4.73 13.43
C ASP A 41 -10.71 -4.37 11.93
N VAL A 42 -9.71 -3.72 11.34
CA VAL A 42 -9.73 -3.29 9.94
C VAL A 42 -8.93 -4.24 9.06
N ALA A 43 -9.61 -4.78 8.03
CA ALA A 43 -9.00 -5.57 6.97
C ALA A 43 -8.80 -4.76 5.68
N LEU A 44 -7.56 -4.71 5.21
CA LEU A 44 -7.18 -4.18 3.90
C LEU A 44 -6.70 -5.29 2.97
N HIS A 45 -6.83 -5.07 1.67
CA HIS A 45 -6.30 -5.98 0.67
C HIS A 45 -5.75 -5.26 -0.55
N ASN A 46 -4.80 -5.92 -1.19
CA ASN A 46 -4.36 -5.57 -2.53
C ASN A 46 -5.55 -5.54 -3.50
N LYS A 47 -5.71 -4.41 -4.18
CA LYS A 47 -6.62 -4.30 -5.32
C LYS A 47 -6.05 -5.09 -6.50
N GLN A 48 -6.81 -6.07 -6.95
CA GLN A 48 -6.45 -6.89 -8.10
C GLN A 48 -6.35 -6.02 -9.36
N PRO A 49 -5.31 -6.17 -10.18
CA PRO A 49 -5.20 -5.46 -11.43
C PRO A 49 -6.25 -5.96 -12.42
N MET A 50 -6.75 -5.06 -13.25
CA MET A 50 -7.74 -5.36 -14.27
C MET A 50 -7.04 -5.72 -15.57
N TRP A 51 -7.50 -6.76 -16.25
CA TRP A 51 -7.02 -7.06 -17.61
C TRP A 51 -7.46 -5.94 -18.55
N MET A 52 -6.49 -5.30 -19.21
CA MET A 52 -6.75 -4.25 -20.18
C MET A 52 -6.41 -4.76 -21.58
N ALA A 53 -7.45 -5.12 -22.35
CA ALA A 53 -7.29 -5.75 -23.67
C ALA A 53 -6.49 -4.88 -24.66
N SER A 54 -6.66 -3.56 -24.61
CA SER A 54 -5.93 -2.62 -25.48
C SER A 54 -4.42 -2.61 -25.24
N ARG A 55 -3.97 -3.00 -24.04
CA ARG A 55 -2.55 -3.11 -23.66
C ARG A 55 -2.08 -4.55 -23.58
N GLN A 56 -2.98 -5.52 -23.73
CA GLN A 56 -2.77 -6.95 -23.47
C GLN A 56 -2.00 -7.20 -22.16
N ALA A 57 -2.37 -6.47 -21.10
CA ALA A 57 -1.68 -6.52 -19.82
C ALA A 57 -2.63 -6.28 -18.64
N PHE A 58 -2.28 -6.83 -17.49
CA PHE A 58 -2.92 -6.50 -16.21
C PHE A 58 -2.47 -5.11 -15.76
N CYS A 59 -3.42 -4.18 -15.65
CA CYS A 59 -3.18 -2.80 -15.29
C CYS A 59 -3.93 -2.44 -14.00
N LEU A 60 -3.28 -1.63 -13.15
CA LEU A 60 -3.91 -1.04 -11.98
C LEU A 60 -3.87 0.48 -12.15
N ASP A 61 -4.96 1.14 -11.81
CA ASP A 61 -5.03 2.60 -11.87
C ASP A 61 -4.39 3.21 -10.61
N PHE A 62 -3.29 3.92 -10.82
CA PHE A 62 -2.55 4.65 -9.80
C PHE A 62 -2.82 6.16 -9.86
N GLN A 63 -3.82 6.61 -10.62
CA GLN A 63 -4.20 8.03 -10.76
C GLN A 63 -3.01 8.94 -11.15
N GLY A 64 -2.10 8.42 -11.97
CA GLY A 64 -0.88 9.12 -12.41
C GLY A 64 0.26 9.20 -11.37
N ARG A 65 0.10 8.59 -10.18
CA ARG A 65 1.10 8.59 -9.11
C ARG A 65 2.25 7.62 -9.34
N VAL A 66 1.98 6.49 -9.98
CA VAL A 66 2.98 5.49 -10.34
C VAL A 66 3.28 5.58 -11.82
N ARG A 67 4.57 5.70 -12.16
CA ARG A 67 5.01 6.01 -13.53
C ARG A 67 5.84 4.91 -14.18
N VAL A 68 6.31 3.93 -13.40
CA VAL A 68 7.15 2.83 -13.89
C VAL A 68 6.53 1.49 -13.50
N ALA A 69 6.45 0.57 -14.46
CA ALA A 69 5.95 -0.78 -14.22
C ALA A 69 6.90 -1.54 -13.27
N SER A 70 6.33 -2.13 -12.21
CA SER A 70 7.08 -2.89 -11.22
C SER A 70 6.16 -3.82 -10.46
N VAL A 71 6.66 -5.00 -10.11
CA VAL A 71 5.99 -5.97 -9.24
C VAL A 71 5.86 -5.50 -7.79
N LYS A 72 6.41 -4.32 -7.47
CA LYS A 72 6.32 -3.63 -6.17
C LYS A 72 5.19 -2.59 -6.15
N ASN A 73 4.51 -2.34 -7.27
CA ASN A 73 3.42 -1.37 -7.31
C ASN A 73 2.12 -2.05 -6.85
N PHE A 74 1.43 -1.44 -5.89
CA PHE A 74 0.15 -1.93 -5.41
C PHE A 74 -0.73 -0.80 -4.88
N VAL A 75 -2.03 -1.09 -4.82
CA VAL A 75 -3.01 -0.25 -4.14
C VAL A 75 -3.66 -1.12 -3.07
N LEU A 76 -3.72 -0.62 -1.83
CA LEU A 76 -4.51 -1.25 -0.77
C LEU A 76 -5.86 -0.56 -0.66
N SER A 77 -6.89 -1.38 -0.59
CA SER A 77 -8.26 -0.93 -0.40
C SER A 77 -8.88 -1.52 0.85
N VAL A 78 -9.63 -0.69 1.56
CA VAL A 78 -10.51 -1.07 2.66
C VAL A 78 -11.82 -1.59 2.05
N HIS A 79 -12.22 -2.80 2.44
CA HIS A 79 -13.42 -3.48 1.91
C HIS A 79 -13.53 -3.52 0.36
N GLY A 80 -12.42 -3.34 -0.37
CA GLY A 80 -12.36 -3.46 -1.83
C GLY A 80 -12.89 -2.26 -2.60
N ARG A 81 -13.17 -1.17 -1.90
CA ARG A 81 -13.76 0.04 -2.49
C ARG A 81 -12.87 1.25 -2.28
N ASP A 82 -12.54 1.54 -1.03
CA ASP A 82 -11.88 2.78 -0.66
C ASP A 82 -10.38 2.60 -0.66
N THR A 83 -9.69 3.33 -1.53
CA THR A 83 -8.22 3.33 -1.59
C THR A 83 -7.65 3.95 -0.32
N ALA A 84 -6.98 3.14 0.49
CA ALA A 84 -6.33 3.60 1.71
C ALA A 84 -4.83 3.85 1.52
N MET A 85 -4.19 3.18 0.57
CA MET A 85 -2.76 3.38 0.30
C MET A 85 -2.42 3.07 -1.15
N VAL A 86 -1.57 3.90 -1.73
CA VAL A 86 -0.95 3.71 -3.05
C VAL A 86 0.56 3.68 -2.86
N PHE A 87 1.18 2.58 -3.28
CA PHE A 87 2.63 2.45 -3.28
C PHE A 87 3.13 2.05 -4.65
N GLY A 88 4.20 2.69 -5.10
CA GLY A 88 4.84 2.28 -6.33
C GLY A 88 6.07 3.09 -6.68
N ARG A 89 6.76 2.63 -7.71
CA ARG A 89 8.06 3.16 -8.11
C ARG A 89 7.89 4.39 -9.01
N THR A 90 8.76 5.38 -8.81
CA THR A 90 8.88 6.55 -9.69
C THR A 90 9.90 6.30 -10.81
N HIS A 91 10.16 7.31 -11.65
CA HIS A 91 11.20 7.22 -12.69
C HIS A 91 12.61 7.19 -12.13
N GLU A 92 12.82 7.77 -10.95
CA GLU A 92 14.13 7.84 -10.31
C GLU A 92 14.51 6.49 -9.69
N ARG A 93 15.81 6.19 -9.72
CA ARG A 93 16.33 4.93 -9.19
C ARG A 93 16.13 4.90 -7.68
N HIS A 94 15.56 3.81 -7.16
CA HIS A 94 15.28 3.62 -5.73
C HIS A 94 14.31 4.63 -5.10
N SER A 95 13.54 5.35 -5.91
CA SER A 95 12.52 6.30 -5.44
C SER A 95 11.12 5.72 -5.59
N TYR A 96 10.28 5.96 -4.59
CA TYR A 96 8.93 5.41 -4.47
C TYR A 96 7.96 6.48 -3.98
N VAL A 97 6.72 6.42 -4.47
CA VAL A 97 5.59 7.18 -3.93
C VAL A 97 4.89 6.32 -2.89
N LEU A 98 4.54 6.94 -1.77
CA LEU A 98 3.73 6.37 -0.70
C LEU A 98 2.63 7.37 -0.36
N ASP A 99 1.47 7.23 -0.99
CA ASP A 99 0.27 7.97 -0.63
C ASP A 99 -0.56 7.10 0.33
N TYR A 100 -1.00 7.64 1.46
CA TYR A 100 -1.85 6.92 2.42
C TYR A 100 -2.95 7.83 2.96
N GLY A 101 -4.02 7.21 3.45
CA GLY A 101 -5.14 7.89 4.07
C GLY A 101 -5.82 7.00 5.11
N PRO A 102 -6.91 7.49 5.72
CA PRO A 102 -7.64 6.72 6.72
C PRO A 102 -8.03 5.34 6.19
N PRO A 103 -7.95 4.28 7.04
CA PRO A 103 -7.62 4.29 8.46
C PRO A 103 -6.11 4.13 8.76
N LEU A 104 -5.23 4.26 7.76
CA LEU A 104 -3.80 4.04 7.97
C LEU A 104 -3.11 5.24 8.62
N ALA A 105 -2.37 4.99 9.69
CA ALA A 105 -1.37 5.92 10.19
C ALA A 105 -0.09 5.83 9.36
N ALA A 106 0.73 6.89 9.41
CA ALA A 106 2.00 6.97 8.69
C ALA A 106 2.92 5.77 8.99
N VAL A 107 2.99 5.35 10.26
CA VAL A 107 3.82 4.22 10.70
C VAL A 107 3.36 2.90 10.09
N HIS A 108 2.05 2.66 10.04
CA HIS A 108 1.47 1.47 9.42
C HIS A 108 1.76 1.44 7.92
N ALA A 109 1.49 2.54 7.22
CA ALA A 109 1.78 2.66 5.79
C ALA A 109 3.27 2.44 5.47
N PHE A 110 4.16 2.98 6.30
CA PHE A 110 5.60 2.81 6.13
C PHE A 110 6.05 1.35 6.37
N ALA A 111 5.57 0.70 7.44
CA ALA A 111 5.85 -0.71 7.72
C ALA A 111 5.40 -1.63 6.58
N ILE A 112 4.18 -1.40 6.05
CA ILE A 112 3.64 -2.11 4.88
C ILE A 112 4.56 -1.93 3.68
N ALA A 113 4.96 -0.69 3.37
CA ALA A 113 5.85 -0.39 2.25
C ALA A 113 7.19 -1.13 2.38
N LEU A 114 7.83 -1.11 3.55
CA LEU A 114 9.08 -1.82 3.80
C LEU A 114 8.94 -3.34 3.60
N SER A 115 7.87 -3.95 4.14
CA SER A 115 7.62 -5.38 3.96
C SER A 115 7.51 -5.77 2.47
N SER A 116 6.96 -4.87 1.65
CA SER A 116 6.80 -5.09 0.21
C SER A 116 8.10 -4.94 -0.55
N LEU A 117 9.03 -4.10 -0.07
CA LEU A 117 10.32 -3.85 -0.68
C LEU A 117 11.27 -5.00 -0.45
N ASP A 118 11.19 -5.65 0.72
CA ASP A 118 11.98 -6.83 1.00
C ASP A 118 11.74 -7.90 -0.08
N THR A 119 12.81 -8.54 -0.52
CA THR A 119 12.76 -9.61 -1.50
C THR A 119 12.77 -10.99 -0.83
N LYS A 120 13.12 -11.08 0.46
CA LYS A 120 13.03 -12.28 1.30
C LYS A 120 13.14 -11.89 2.79
N CYS A 121 12.07 -11.42 3.42
CA CYS A 121 11.98 -11.57 4.87
C CYS A 121 11.25 -12.89 5.13
N PHE A 122 12.00 -13.95 5.38
CA PHE A 122 11.44 -15.10 6.09
C PHE A 122 10.93 -14.54 7.42
N ALA A 123 9.62 -14.70 7.65
CA ALA A 123 9.05 -14.47 8.96
C ALA A 123 9.92 -15.19 10.01
N VAL A 124 10.42 -14.43 10.97
CA VAL A 124 11.05 -15.00 12.17
C VAL A 124 9.93 -15.74 12.90
N SER A 125 10.12 -17.06 13.07
CA SER A 125 9.26 -17.97 13.82
C SER A 125 9.29 -17.70 15.31
#